data_AF-A0A6B0BIN0-F1
#
_entry.id   AF-A0A6B0BIN0-F1
#
_cell.length_a   1.000
_cell.length_b   1.000
_cell.length_c   1.000
_cell.angle_alpha   90.00
_cell.angle_beta   90.00
_cell.angle_gamma   90.00
#
_symmetry.space_group_name_H-M   'P 1'
#
loop_
_entity.id
_entity.type
_entity.pdbx_description
1 polymer ?
#
loop_
_entity_poly.entity_id
_entity_poly.type
_entity_poly.pdbx_seq_one_letter_code
_entity_poly.pdbx_strand_id
1 'polypeptide(L)' 'MIDIHNHILVDIDDGPKTIEKSIALLKQAKYEGVTSIVATPHHLHPRYDNTFQQVLVK' A
#
# COMPACT_ATOMS: atom_id res chain seq x y z
N MET A 1 -5.00 15.23 -5.77
CA MET A 1 -5.88 14.08 -6.11
C MET A 1 -5.85 13.09 -4.97
N ILE A 2 -6.96 12.43 -4.64
CA ILE A 2 -6.99 11.37 -3.62
C ILE A 2 -6.98 10.03 -4.34
N ASP A 3 -5.97 9.20 -4.07
CA ASP A 3 -5.92 7.83 -4.53
C ASP A 3 -6.62 6.94 -3.51
N ILE A 4 -7.65 6.22 -3.96
CA ILE A 4 -8.51 5.40 -3.10
C ILE A 4 -8.21 3.91 -3.19
N HIS A 5 -7.24 3.50 -4.00
CA HIS A 5 -6.87 2.09 -4.14
C HIS A 5 -5.37 1.92 -4.34
N ASN A 6 -4.63 1.67 -3.26
CA ASN A 6 -3.18 1.56 -3.32
C ASN A 6 -2.62 0.50 -2.37
N HIS A 7 -1.68 -0.30 -2.89
CA HIS A 7 -0.97 -1.36 -2.18
C HIS A 7 0.36 -0.82 -1.66
N ILE A 8 0.30 0.24 -0.84
CA ILE A 8 1.49 1.00 -0.42
C ILE A 8 2.19 0.46 0.83
N LEU A 9 1.51 -0.42 1.58
CA LEU A 9 2.01 -0.97 2.84
C LEU A 9 3.14 -1.98 2.60
N VAL A 10 4.16 -1.91 3.46
CA VAL A 10 5.38 -2.69 3.28
C VAL A 10 5.18 -4.14 3.74
N ASP A 11 5.47 -5.05 2.82
CA ASP A 11 5.47 -6.50 3.06
C ASP A 11 4.15 -7.01 3.64
N ILE A 12 3.06 -6.70 2.93
CA ILE A 12 1.69 -7.15 3.23
C ILE A 12 1.13 -8.03 2.10
N ASP A 13 1.29 -7.60 0.85
CA ASP A 13 0.80 -8.33 -0.33
C ASP A 13 1.79 -8.20 -1.49
N ASP A 14 1.32 -8.12 -2.73
CA ASP A 14 2.14 -7.89 -3.92
C ASP A 14 2.61 -6.44 -4.10
N GLY A 15 2.31 -5.56 -3.14
CA GLY A 15 2.92 -4.24 -3.00
C GLY A 15 4.43 -4.24 -2.65
N PRO A 16 4.96 -3.13 -2.11
CA PRO A 16 6.38 -2.97 -1.86
C PRO A 16 6.89 -3.91 -0.77
N LYS A 17 8.03 -4.57 -1.02
CA LYS A 17 8.68 -5.49 -0.06
C LYS A 17 9.65 -4.81 0.91
N THR A 18 10.00 -3.55 0.66
CA THR A 18 10.90 -2.77 1.54
C THR A 18 10.40 -1.35 1.69
N ILE A 19 10.84 -0.67 2.75
CA ILE A 19 10.48 0.74 3.02
C ILE A 19 10.95 1.63 1.88
N GLU A 20 12.13 1.38 1.31
CA GLU A 20 12.70 2.18 0.22
C GLU A 20 11.81 2.10 -1.03
N LYS A 21 11.26 0.92 -1.33
CA LYS A 21 10.32 0.74 -2.44
C LYS A 21 9.01 1.48 -2.19
N SER A 22 8.46 1.43 -0.97
CA SER A 22 7.26 2.18 -0.61
C SER A 22 7.48 3.69 -0.72
N ILE A 23 8.63 4.19 -0.24
CA ILE A 23 9.02 5.60 -0.39
C ILE A 23 9.15 6.01 -1.86
N ALA A 24 9.72 5.15 -2.71
CA ALA A 24 9.82 5.43 -4.14
C ALA A 24 8.43 5.59 -4.78
N LEU A 25 7.47 4.72 -4.46
CA LEU A 25 6.08 4.82 -4.90
C LEU A 25 5.41 6.09 -4.38
N LEU A 26 5.60 6.45 -3.11
CA LEU A 26 5.07 7.70 -2.53
C LEU A 26 5.63 8.95 -3.23
N LYS A 27 6.93 8.95 -3.57
CA LYS A 27 7.55 10.05 -4.32
C LYS A 27 6.96 10.19 -5.72
N GLN A 28 6.73 9.07 -6.41
CA GLN A 28 6.07 9.06 -7.70
C GLN A 28 4.64 9.59 -7.59
N ALA A 29 3.84 9.08 -6.65
CA ALA A 29 2.46 9.52 -6.43
C ALA A 29 2.41 11.04 -6.16
N LYS A 30 3.33 11.55 -5.34
CA LYS A 30 3.45 13.00 -5.08
C LYS A 30 3.78 13.79 -6.35
N TYR A 31 4.70 13.29 -7.18
CA TYR A 31 5.06 13.92 -8.46
C TYR A 31 3.86 13.97 -9.42
N GLU A 32 3.00 12.96 -9.39
CA GLU A 32 1.75 12.88 -10.16
C GLU A 32 0.60 13.72 -9.55
N GLY A 33 0.82 14.41 -8.44
CA GLY A 33 -0.18 15.28 -7.80
C GLY A 33 -1.16 14.56 -6.88
N VAL A 34 -0.84 13.33 -6.44
CA VAL A 34 -1.55 12.65 -5.35
C VAL A 34 -1.22 13.33 -4.02
N THR A 35 -2.26 13.68 -3.28
CA THR A 35 -2.16 14.42 -2.00
C THR A 35 -2.56 13.56 -0.82
N SER A 36 -3.31 12.47 -1.05
CA SER A 36 -3.76 11.54 -0.02
C SER A 36 -3.96 10.16 -0.64
N ILE A 37 -3.67 9.11 0.13
CA ILE A 37 -3.78 7.71 -0.29
C ILE A 37 -4.59 6.96 0.75
N VAL A 38 -5.57 6.17 0.30
CA VAL A 38 -6.23 5.13 1.11
C VAL A 38 -5.53 3.81 0.79
N ALA A 39 -4.87 3.22 1.80
CA ALA A 39 -4.25 1.91 1.64
C ALA A 39 -5.34 0.83 1.56
N THR A 40 -5.32 0.02 0.50
CA THR A 40 -6.29 -1.05 0.25
C THR A 40 -5.57 -2.35 -0.11
N PRO A 41 -4.74 -2.89 0.81
CA PRO A 41 -4.06 -4.14 0.55
C PRO A 41 -5.07 -5.29 0.34
N HIS A 42 -4.62 -6.36 -0.29
CA HIS A 42 -5.46 -7.53 -0.53
C HIS A 42 -5.99 -8.14 0.77
N HIS A 43 -7.29 -8.45 0.80
CA HIS A 43 -7.96 -9.30 1.79
C HIS A 43 -8.76 -10.36 1.05
N LEU A 44 -8.80 -11.60 1.56
CA LEU A 44 -9.49 -12.74 0.92
C LEU A 44 -9.04 -13.02 -0.52
N HIS A 45 -7.75 -12.86 -0.81
CA HIS A 45 -7.16 -13.19 -2.10
C HIS A 45 -6.56 -14.61 -2.06
N PRO A 46 -6.58 -15.41 -3.15
CA PRO A 46 -6.05 -16.78 -3.15
C PRO A 46 -4.60 -16.92 -2.68
N ARG A 47 -3.81 -15.84 -2.76
CA ARG A 47 -2.42 -15.77 -2.29
C ARG A 47 -2.21 -14.90 -1.05
N TYR A 48 -3.19 -14.09 -0.67
CA TYR A 48 -3.05 -13.09 0.41
C TYR A 48 -4.31 -13.09 1.28
N ASP A 49 -4.15 -13.47 2.54
CA ASP A 49 -5.21 -13.43 3.54
C ASP A 49 -4.80 -12.49 4.68
N ASN A 50 -4.73 -11.20 4.35
CA ASN A 50 -4.35 -10.18 5.32
C ASN A 50 -5.52 -9.87 6.24
N THR A 51 -5.39 -10.21 7.50
CA THR A 51 -6.33 -9.84 8.55
C THR A 51 -6.20 -8.37 8.93
N PHE A 52 -7.25 -7.80 9.52
CA PHE A 52 -7.21 -6.44 10.03
C PHE A 52 -6.03 -6.21 11.00
N GLN A 53 -5.76 -7.17 11.89
CA GLN A 53 -4.68 -7.08 12.88
C GLN A 53 -3.29 -7.02 12.22
N GLN A 54 -3.07 -7.76 11.13
CA GLN A 54 -1.80 -7.72 10.39
C GLN A 54 -1.61 -6.37 9.68
N VAL A 55 -2.69 -5.76 9.19
CA VAL A 55 -2.64 -4.45 8.53
C VAL A 55 -2.48 -3.32 9.54
N LEU A 56 -3.14 -3.40 10.71
CA LEU A 56 -3.14 -2.34 11.73
C LEU A 56 -1.74 -2.02 12.30
N VAL A 57 -0.83 -2.99 12.27
CA VAL A 57 0.53 -2.88 12.85
C VAL A 57 1.58 -2.39 11.85
N LYS A 58 1.18 -2.04 10.62
CA LYS A 58 2.05 -1.47 9.58
C LYS A 58 1.93 0.04 9.52
#